data_AF-A0A1V4IAF5-F1
#
_entry.id   AF-A0A1V4IAF5-F1
#
_cell.length_a   1.000
_cell.length_b   1.000
_cell.length_c   1.000
_cell.angle_alpha   90.00
_cell.angle_beta   90.00
_cell.angle_gamma   90.00
#
_symmetry.space_group_name_H-M   'P 1'
#
loop_
_entity.id
_entity.type
_entity.pdbx_description
1 polymer ?
#
loop_
_entity_poly.entity_id
_entity_poly.type
_entity_poly.pdbx_seq_one_letter_code
_entity_poly.pdbx_strand_id
1 'polypeptide(L)'
;MNNGEKIRSLQEYKNRKKNKIYREKNSKKKRKSINPIKIGLFIIVGIVLSLMCRYAIISTLKYEIHALNRELREIENKKRELHLNLERLSNSGYIEREAKKRLNMNYPDDEQIVYINVD
;
A
#
# COMPACT_ATOMS: atom_id res chain seq x y z
N MET A 1 57.16 -66.12 20.13
CA MET A 1 55.80 -65.54 20.28
C MET A 1 54.87 -66.67 20.69
N ASN A 2 54.24 -66.57 21.85
CA ASN A 2 53.41 -67.64 22.40
C ASN A 2 52.09 -67.74 21.61
N ASN A 3 51.56 -68.95 21.39
CA ASN A 3 50.32 -69.16 20.62
C ASN A 3 49.13 -68.35 21.17
N GLY A 4 49.07 -68.13 22.49
CA GLY A 4 48.06 -67.27 23.11
C GLY A 4 48.16 -65.79 22.71
N GLU A 5 49.37 -65.25 22.48
CA GLU A 5 49.58 -63.86 22.07
C GLU A 5 49.16 -63.65 20.61
N LYS A 6 49.42 -64.64 19.75
CA LYS A 6 49.01 -64.61 18.35
C LYS A 6 47.49 -64.65 18.19
N ILE A 7 46.79 -65.41 19.02
CA ILE A 7 45.32 -65.47 19.01
C ILE A 7 44.72 -64.14 19.49
N ARG A 8 45.29 -63.54 20.55
CA ARG A 8 44.86 -62.23 21.06
C ARG A 8 45.04 -61.12 20.03
N SER A 9 46.18 -61.06 19.35
CA SER A 9 46.43 -60.03 18.32
C SER A 9 45.52 -60.17 17.09
N LEU A 10 45.19 -61.40 16.68
CA LEU A 10 44.22 -61.67 15.62
C LEU A 10 42.79 -61.24 16.01
N GLN A 11 42.40 -61.48 17.27
CA GLN A 11 41.10 -61.07 17.78
C GLN A 11 40.99 -59.55 17.88
N GLU A 12 42.06 -58.89 18.32
CA GLU A 12 42.13 -57.43 18.39
C GLU A 12 42.06 -56.78 17.00
N TYR A 13 42.76 -57.35 16.00
CA TYR A 13 42.67 -56.91 14.61
C TYR A 13 41.25 -57.04 14.05
N LYS A 14 40.58 -58.17 14.29
CA LYS A 14 39.18 -58.37 13.88
C LYS A 14 38.24 -57.36 14.52
N ASN A 15 38.42 -57.07 15.81
CA ASN A 15 37.62 -56.08 16.54
C ASN A 15 37.85 -54.65 16.03
N ARG A 16 39.10 -54.26 15.76
CA ARG A 16 39.44 -52.96 15.17
C ARG A 16 38.82 -52.79 13.78
N LYS A 17 38.90 -53.82 12.93
CA LYS A 17 38.29 -53.81 11.59
C LYS A 17 36.77 -53.73 11.65
N LYS A 18 36.14 -54.48 12.56
CA LYS A 18 34.70 -54.42 12.81
C LYS A 18 34.27 -53.01 13.24
N ASN A 19 34.92 -52.44 14.26
CA ASN A 19 34.60 -51.09 14.75
C ASN A 19 34.81 -49.99 13.70
N LYS A 20 35.82 -50.11 12.83
CA LYS A 20 36.03 -49.17 11.71
C LYS A 20 34.86 -49.20 10.72
N ILE A 21 34.39 -50.40 10.36
CA ILE A 21 33.24 -50.58 9.46
C ILE A 21 31.95 -50.03 10.09
N TYR A 22 31.71 -50.28 11.39
CA TYR A 22 30.55 -49.71 12.09
C TYR A 22 30.60 -48.17 12.17
N ARG A 23 31.79 -47.58 12.39
CA ARG A 23 31.98 -46.12 12.37
C ARG A 23 31.73 -45.51 10.99
N GLU A 24 32.25 -46.12 9.92
CA GLU A 24 32.00 -45.66 8.53
C GLU A 24 30.53 -45.81 8.10
N LYS A 25 29.86 -46.88 8.56
CA LYS A 25 28.44 -47.10 8.26
C LYS A 25 27.54 -46.09 8.98
N ASN A 26 27.95 -45.62 10.15
CA ASN A 26 27.22 -44.62 10.94
C ASN A 26 27.52 -43.17 10.52
N SER A 27 28.71 -42.87 10.00
CA SER A 27 29.05 -41.52 9.50
C SER A 27 28.34 -41.18 8.18
N LYS A 28 28.02 -42.19 7.35
CA LYS A 28 27.26 -42.00 6.10
C LYS A 28 25.75 -41.83 6.30
N LYS A 29 25.22 -41.99 7.52
CA LYS A 29 23.77 -42.13 7.77
C LYS A 29 23.04 -40.89 8.29
N LYS A 30 23.61 -39.68 8.17
CA LYS A 30 22.97 -38.45 8.69
C LYS A 30 22.89 -37.28 7.72
N ARG A 31 22.79 -37.53 6.40
CA ARG A 31 22.17 -36.51 5.53
C ARG A 31 20.67 -36.67 5.68
N LYS A 32 20.04 -35.85 6.53
CA LYS A 32 18.56 -35.74 6.56
C LYS A 32 18.14 -35.37 5.13
N SER A 33 17.62 -36.33 4.37
CA SER A 33 17.05 -36.05 3.06
C SER A 33 15.84 -35.16 3.31
N ILE A 34 15.96 -33.89 2.97
CA ILE A 34 14.84 -32.95 2.96
C ILE A 34 13.86 -33.47 1.92
N ASN A 35 12.65 -33.83 2.35
CA ASN A 35 11.63 -34.32 1.43
C ASN A 35 11.26 -33.17 0.46
N PRO A 36 11.35 -33.37 -0.87
CA PRO A 36 11.10 -32.31 -1.85
C PRO A 36 9.68 -31.73 -1.75
N ILE A 37 8.72 -32.55 -1.31
CA ILE A 37 7.33 -32.15 -1.04
C ILE A 37 7.26 -31.06 0.05
N LYS A 38 8.09 -31.16 1.10
CA LYS A 38 8.13 -30.15 2.17
C LYS A 38 8.71 -28.84 1.66
N ILE A 39 9.74 -28.91 0.80
CA ILE A 39 10.31 -27.73 0.14
C ILE A 39 9.26 -27.03 -0.73
N GLY A 40 8.49 -27.79 -1.52
CA GLY A 40 7.43 -27.24 -2.37
C GLY A 40 6.35 -26.53 -1.56
N LEU A 41 5.92 -27.13 -0.45
CA LEU A 41 4.94 -26.51 0.45
C LEU A 41 5.46 -25.21 1.06
N PHE A 42 6.71 -25.16 1.50
CA PHE A 42 7.33 -23.93 2.03
C PHE A 42 7.39 -22.81 0.98
N ILE A 43 7.70 -23.15 -0.27
CA ILE A 43 7.73 -22.18 -1.37
C ILE A 43 6.32 -21.61 -1.62
N ILE A 44 5.30 -22.46 -1.69
CA ILE A 44 3.91 -22.03 -1.91
C ILE A 44 3.46 -21.10 -0.80
N VAL A 45 3.71 -21.46 0.46
CA VAL A 45 3.39 -20.61 1.63
C VAL A 45 4.15 -19.28 1.55
N GLY A 46 5.43 -19.29 1.18
CA GLY A 46 6.22 -18.07 1.00
C GLY A 46 5.65 -17.15 -0.07
N ILE A 47 5.19 -17.70 -1.20
CA ILE A 47 4.55 -16.93 -2.27
C ILE A 47 3.25 -16.29 -1.78
N VAL A 48 2.39 -17.07 -1.10
CA VAL A 48 1.11 -16.56 -0.58
C VAL A 48 1.33 -15.44 0.44
N LEU A 49 2.28 -15.61 1.37
CA LEU A 49 2.63 -14.57 2.35
C LEU A 49 3.18 -13.31 1.66
N SER A 50 4.06 -13.46 0.68
CA SER A 50 4.58 -12.34 -0.11
C SER A 50 3.46 -11.57 -0.83
N LEU A 51 2.50 -12.29 -1.41
CA LEU A 51 1.34 -11.67 -2.06
C LEU A 51 0.46 -10.92 -1.07
N MET A 52 0.22 -11.47 0.12
CA MET A 52 -0.54 -10.81 1.18
C MET A 52 0.12 -9.51 1.64
N CYS A 53 1.45 -9.51 1.85
CA CYS A 53 2.18 -8.29 2.22
C CYS A 53 2.06 -7.20 1.15
N ARG A 54 2.18 -7.57 -0.14
CA ARG A 54 1.98 -6.61 -1.24
C ARG A 54 0.54 -6.10 -1.29
N TYR A 55 -0.44 -6.98 -1.10
CA TYR A 55 -1.85 -6.60 -1.07
C TYR A 55 -2.18 -5.62 0.05
N ALA A 56 -1.58 -5.79 1.22
CA ALA A 56 -1.75 -4.85 2.32
C ALA A 56 -1.32 -3.43 1.91
N ILE A 57 -0.14 -3.30 1.29
CA ILE A 57 0.39 -2.02 0.81
C ILE A 57 -0.50 -1.42 -0.29
N ILE A 58 -0.98 -2.24 -1.23
CA ILE A 58 -1.87 -1.79 -2.29
C ILE A 58 -3.20 -1.28 -1.71
N SER A 59 -3.73 -1.97 -0.69
CA SER A 59 -4.97 -1.58 -0.03
C SER A 59 -4.83 -0.22 0.68
N THR A 60 -3.72 0.01 1.38
CA THR A 60 -3.47 1.30 2.04
C THR A 60 -3.33 2.43 1.03
N LEU A 61 -2.56 2.21 -0.05
CA LEU A 61 -2.42 3.19 -1.13
C LEU A 61 -3.77 3.49 -1.80
N LYS A 62 -4.59 2.46 -2.03
CA LYS A 62 -5.92 2.63 -2.59
C LYS A 62 -6.81 3.48 -1.69
N TYR A 63 -6.74 3.26 -0.37
CA TYR A 63 -7.48 4.05 0.59
C TYR A 63 -7.04 5.52 0.58
N GLU A 64 -5.74 5.77 0.56
CA GLU A 64 -5.16 7.11 0.48
C GLU A 64 -5.60 7.83 -0.80
N ILE A 65 -5.51 7.16 -1.95
CA ILE A 65 -6.01 7.69 -3.23
C ILE A 65 -7.50 8.03 -3.15
N HIS A 66 -8.32 7.20 -2.51
CA HIS A 66 -9.75 7.49 -2.35
C HIS A 66 -9.99 8.71 -1.45
N ALA A 67 -9.21 8.87 -0.38
CA ALA A 67 -9.28 10.02 0.51
C ALA A 67 -8.90 11.31 -0.23
N LEU A 68 -7.76 11.33 -0.92
CA LEU A 68 -7.32 12.48 -1.73
C LEU A 68 -8.34 12.84 -2.81
N ASN A 69 -8.90 11.85 -3.51
CA ASN A 69 -9.93 12.10 -4.52
C ASN A 69 -11.21 12.68 -3.92
N ARG A 70 -11.55 12.31 -2.69
CA ARG A 70 -12.71 12.89 -1.99
C ARG A 70 -12.45 14.35 -1.65
N GLU A 71 -11.29 14.65 -1.09
CA GLU A 71 -10.88 16.02 -0.77
C GLU A 71 -10.86 16.89 -2.03
N LEU A 72 -10.30 16.40 -3.13
CA LEU A 72 -10.29 17.09 -4.41
C LEU A 72 -11.71 17.45 -4.86
N ARG A 73 -12.66 16.50 -4.81
CA ARG A 73 -14.06 16.74 -5.17
C ARG A 73 -14.72 17.78 -4.26
N GLU A 74 -14.44 17.74 -2.96
CA GLU A 74 -14.98 18.71 -2.01
C GLU A 74 -14.47 20.12 -2.32
N ILE A 75 -13.17 20.27 -2.61
CA ILE A 75 -12.56 21.54 -3.02
C ILE A 75 -13.16 22.05 -4.34
N GLU A 76 -13.29 21.19 -5.35
CA GLU A 76 -13.89 21.55 -6.63
C GLU A 76 -15.35 21.99 -6.50
N ASN A 77 -16.12 21.30 -5.67
CA ASN A 77 -17.51 21.68 -5.38
C ASN A 77 -17.57 23.05 -4.69
N LYS A 78 -16.70 23.29 -3.70
CA LYS A 78 -16.62 24.58 -3.01
C LYS A 78 -16.20 25.71 -3.95
N LYS A 79 -15.25 25.44 -4.86
CA LYS A 79 -14.87 26.38 -5.91
C LYS A 79 -16.06 26.71 -6.82
N ARG A 80 -16.81 25.70 -7.26
CA ARG A 80 -18.00 25.89 -8.11
C ARG A 80 -19.07 26.72 -7.39
N GLU A 81 -19.33 26.41 -6.12
CA GLU A 81 -20.28 27.16 -5.30
C GLU A 81 -19.87 28.62 -5.14
N LEU A 82 -18.58 28.89 -4.85
CA LEU A 82 -18.06 30.25 -4.77
C LEU A 82 -18.19 30.99 -6.11
N HIS A 83 -17.96 30.31 -7.23
CA HIS A 83 -18.12 30.91 -8.55
C HIS A 83 -19.57 31.28 -8.84
N LEU A 84 -20.52 30.38 -8.55
CA LEU A 84 -21.96 30.67 -8.69
C LEU A 84 -22.39 31.82 -7.77
N ASN A 85 -21.87 31.87 -6.55
CA ASN A 85 -22.14 32.98 -5.64
C ASN A 85 -21.57 34.30 -6.17
N LEU A 86 -20.36 34.28 -6.73
CA LEU A 86 -19.77 35.45 -7.38
C LEU A 86 -20.62 35.93 -8.55
N GLU A 87 -21.02 35.03 -9.45
CA GLU A 87 -21.90 35.35 -10.58
C GLU A 87 -23.23 35.94 -10.11
N ARG A 88 -23.82 35.37 -9.05
CA ARG A 88 -25.05 35.88 -8.45
C ARG A 88 -24.87 37.29 -7.90
N LEU A 89 -23.75 37.58 -7.25
CA LEU A 89 -23.44 38.89 -6.69
C LEU A 89 -23.11 39.91 -7.78
N SER A 90 -22.43 39.50 -8.86
CA SER A 90 -22.11 40.35 -10.00
C SER A 90 -23.30 40.56 -10.94
N ASN A 91 -24.37 39.76 -10.81
CA ASN A 91 -25.56 39.92 -11.61
C ASN A 91 -26.20 41.29 -11.32
N SER A 92 -26.40 42.08 -12.37
CA SER A 92 -27.00 43.41 -12.32
C SER A 92 -28.32 43.43 -11.52
N GLY A 93 -29.17 42.40 -11.65
CA GLY A 93 -30.43 42.32 -10.91
C GLY A 93 -30.26 42.11 -9.40
N TYR A 94 -29.17 41.46 -8.95
CA TYR A 94 -28.84 41.38 -7.53
C TYR A 94 -28.36 42.74 -7.01
N ILE A 95 -27.49 43.40 -7.77
CA ILE A 95 -26.95 44.73 -7.46
C ILE A 95 -28.08 45.75 -7.35
N GLU A 96 -28.99 45.79 -8.33
CA GLU A 96 -30.15 46.69 -8.34
C GLU A 96 -31.03 46.47 -7.10
N ARG A 97 -31.30 45.20 -6.75
CA ARG A 97 -32.13 44.86 -5.59
C ARG A 97 -31.46 45.27 -4.28
N GLU A 98 -30.16 45.04 -4.11
CA GLU A 98 -29.45 45.47 -2.91
C GLU A 98 -29.33 47.00 -2.83
N ALA A 99 -29.12 47.68 -3.95
CA ALA A 99 -29.12 49.14 -4.03
C ALA A 99 -30.48 49.75 -3.61
N LYS A 100 -31.58 49.19 -4.12
CA LYS A 100 -32.95 49.55 -3.70
C LYS A 100 -33.19 49.31 -2.21
N LYS A 101 -32.80 48.13 -1.70
CA LYS A 101 -33.10 47.74 -0.31
C LYS A 101 -32.22 48.40 0.74
N ARG A 102 -30.91 48.51 0.50
CA ARG A 102 -29.94 48.98 1.49
C ARG A 102 -29.62 50.46 1.36
N LEU A 103 -29.61 50.98 0.14
CA LEU A 103 -29.19 52.34 -0.15
C LEU A 103 -30.38 53.24 -0.50
N ASN A 104 -31.61 52.71 -0.49
CA ASN A 104 -32.81 53.41 -0.91
C ASN A 104 -32.68 54.04 -2.32
N MET A 105 -31.83 53.45 -3.18
CA MET A 105 -31.66 53.93 -4.55
C MET A 105 -32.92 53.59 -5.35
N ASN A 106 -33.49 54.56 -6.04
CA ASN A 106 -34.60 54.35 -6.98
C ASN A 106 -34.24 54.94 -8.34
N TYR A 107 -34.93 54.50 -9.39
CA TYR A 107 -34.75 55.12 -10.70
C TYR A 107 -35.19 56.59 -10.65
N PRO A 108 -34.49 57.50 -11.34
CA PRO A 108 -34.88 58.90 -11.42
C PRO A 108 -36.23 59.04 -12.11
N ASP A 109 -37.04 59.99 -11.65
CA ASP A 109 -38.26 60.40 -12.34
C ASP A 109 -37.92 61.18 -13.61
N ASP A 110 -38.86 61.29 -14.54
CA ASP A 110 -38.62 61.92 -15.85
C ASP A 110 -38.19 63.39 -15.71
N GLU A 111 -38.67 64.06 -14.66
CA GLU A 111 -38.32 65.45 -14.32
C GLU A 111 -36.87 65.60 -13.81
N GLN A 112 -36.22 64.51 -13.39
CA GLN A 112 -34.87 64.50 -12.83
C GLN A 112 -33.79 64.20 -13.88
N ILE A 113 -34.17 63.93 -15.13
CA ILE A 113 -33.25 63.54 -16.22
C ILE A 113 -32.91 64.77 -17.08
N VAL A 114 -31.62 65.10 -17.18
CA VAL A 114 -31.13 66.19 -18.03
C VAL A 114 -30.26 65.64 -19.16
N TYR A 115 -30.66 65.87 -20.41
CA TYR A 115 -29.92 65.47 -21.60
C TYR A 115 -28.92 66.56 -22.01
N ILE A 116 -27.64 66.19 -22.10
CA ILE A 116 -26.57 67.10 -22.53
C ILE A 116 -26.19 66.69 -23.96
N ASN A 117 -26.31 67.63 -24.90
CA ASN A 117 -25.78 67.44 -26.26
C ASN A 117 -24.29 67.80 -26.27
N VAL A 118 -23.48 66.98 -26.93
CA VAL A 118 -22.04 67.20 -27.08
C VAL A 118 -21.80 67.58 -28.53
N ASP A 119 -21.36 68.83 -28.74
CA ASP A 119 -20.88 69.36 -30.04
C ASP A 119 -19.50 68.82 -30.41
#